data_AF-A0A7Y7N8N3-F1
#
_entry.id   AF-A0A7Y7N8N3-F1
#
_cell.length_a   1.000
_cell.length_b   1.000
_cell.length_c   1.000
_cell.angle_alpha   90.00
_cell.angle_beta   90.00
_cell.angle_gamma   90.00
#
_symmetry.space_group_name_H-M   'P 1'
#
loop_
_entity.id
_entity.type
_entity.pdbx_description
1 polymer ?
#
loop_
_entity_poly.entity_id
_entity_poly.type
_entity_poly.pdbx_seq_one_letter_code
_entity_poly.pdbx_strand_id
1 'polypeptide(L)' 'MVSRFLFHVIATLDQMRQSTTLTLNTVPQRIPLAIPACGGRYDCPCDQFKSFIAAHVRQDYLVTAPTTR' A
#
# COMPACT_ATOMS: atom_id res chain seq x y z
N MET A 1 10.06 12.47 12.14
CA MET A 1 9.58 12.48 10.74
C MET A 1 9.07 11.08 10.44
N VAL A 2 7.80 10.90 10.07
CA VAL A 2 7.19 9.56 9.88
C VAL A 2 7.17 9.22 8.38
N SER A 3 7.94 8.21 7.98
CA SER A 3 7.99 7.70 6.60
C SER A 3 7.04 6.52 6.40
N ARG A 4 6.40 6.44 5.23
CA ARG A 4 5.53 5.33 4.82
C ARG A 4 6.27 4.42 3.84
N PHE A 5 6.04 3.12 3.98
CA PHE A 5 6.49 2.08 3.06
C PHE A 5 5.28 1.47 2.37
N LEU A 6 5.40 1.20 1.08
CA LEU A 6 4.38 0.50 0.31
C LEU A 6 4.87 -0.91 -0.03
N PHE A 7 4.02 -1.89 0.21
CA PHE A 7 4.29 -3.29 -0.12
C PHE A 7 3.10 -3.86 -0.87
N HIS A 8 3.37 -4.63 -1.93
CA HIS A 8 2.40 -5.57 -2.47
C HIS A 8 2.61 -6.91 -1.75
N VAL A 9 1.59 -7.38 -1.04
CA VAL A 9 1.63 -8.62 -0.28
C VAL A 9 0.70 -9.62 -0.92
N ILE A 10 1.23 -10.77 -1.31
CA ILE A 10 0.50 -11.78 -2.07
C ILE A 10 0.96 -13.19 -1.68
N ALA A 11 0.04 -14.14 -1.63
CA ALA A 11 0.39 -15.55 -1.51
C ALA A 11 1.02 -16.04 -2.81
N THR A 12 2.00 -16.92 -2.75
CA THR A 12 2.55 -17.54 -3.96
C THR A 12 1.53 -18.49 -4.60
N LEU A 13 1.73 -18.83 -5.87
CA LEU A 13 0.85 -19.77 -6.58
C LEU A 13 0.75 -21.13 -5.85
N ASP A 14 1.87 -21.62 -5.31
CA ASP A 14 1.89 -22.86 -4.53
C ASP A 14 1.13 -22.72 -3.21
N GLN A 15 1.29 -21.59 -2.51
CA GLN A 15 0.54 -21.33 -1.28
C GLN A 15 -0.96 -21.30 -1.53
N MET A 16 -1.39 -20.69 -2.65
CA MET A 16 -2.78 -20.67 -3.07
C MET A 16 -3.27 -22.08 -3.44
N ARG A 17 -2.50 -22.83 -4.24
CA ARG A 17 -2.84 -24.19 -4.67
C ARG A 17 -2.97 -25.16 -3.50
N GLN A 18 -2.10 -25.04 -2.50
CA GLN A 18 -2.05 -25.94 -1.35
C GLN A 18 -2.92 -25.47 -0.18
N SER A 19 -3.60 -24.33 -0.30
CA SER A 19 -4.33 -23.69 0.81
C SER A 19 -3.44 -23.52 2.06
N THR A 20 -2.19 -23.13 1.86
CA THR A 20 -1.21 -23.00 2.95
C THR A 20 -1.69 -21.96 3.96
N THR A 21 -1.68 -22.32 5.24
CA THR A 21 -1.98 -21.39 6.33
C THR A 21 -0.83 -20.39 6.49
N LEU A 22 -1.13 -19.10 6.35
CA LEU A 22 -0.15 -18.02 6.50
C LEU A 22 0.04 -17.68 7.97
N THR A 23 1.29 -17.63 8.40
CA THR A 23 1.69 -17.27 9.77
C THR A 23 2.93 -16.37 9.73
N LEU A 24 3.40 -15.90 10.89
CA LEU A 24 4.69 -15.18 10.97
C LEU A 24 5.89 -16.07 10.59
N ASN A 25 5.76 -17.39 10.71
CA ASN A 25 6.78 -18.35 10.28
C ASN A 25 6.60 -18.79 8.82
N THR A 26 5.37 -18.67 8.29
CA THR A 26 5.00 -19.04 6.91
C THR A 26 4.41 -17.82 6.23
N VAL A 27 5.27 -16.87 5.91
CA VAL A 27 4.86 -15.55 5.41
C VAL A 27 4.44 -15.59 3.94
N PRO A 28 3.49 -14.74 3.53
CA PRO A 28 3.25 -14.48 2.12
C PRO A 28 4.44 -13.72 1.51
N GLN A 29 4.51 -13.72 0.17
CA GLN A 29 5.47 -12.90 -0.54
C GLN A 29 5.20 -11.41 -0.29
N ARG A 30 6.25 -10.65 0.01
CA ARG A 30 6.19 -9.20 0.23
C ARG A 30 7.12 -8.52 -0.77
N ILE A 31 6.54 -7.72 -1.66
CA ILE A 31 7.27 -7.01 -2.71
C ILE A 31 7.29 -5.51 -2.33
N PRO A 32 8.45 -4.92 -2.02
CA PRO A 32 8.53 -3.48 -1.76
C PRO A 32 8.26 -2.70 -3.05
N LEU A 33 7.43 -1.67 -2.94
CA LEU A 33 7.10 -0.81 -4.08
C LEU A 33 7.84 0.51 -3.96
N ALA A 34 8.56 0.87 -5.02
CA ALA A 34 9.15 2.19 -5.16
C ALA A 34 8.03 3.23 -5.31
N ILE A 35 8.12 4.35 -4.59
CA ILE A 35 7.11 5.40 -4.58
C ILE A 35 7.58 6.54 -5.51
N PRO A 36 6.94 6.74 -6.68
CA PRO A 36 7.40 7.74 -7.64
C PRO A 36 7.47 9.15 -7.07
N ALA A 37 6.51 9.49 -6.20
CA ALA A 37 6.43 10.76 -5.49
C ALA A 37 7.68 11.13 -4.68
N CYS A 38 8.52 10.15 -4.36
CA CYS A 38 9.61 10.26 -3.39
C CYS A 38 10.94 9.88 -4.07
N GLY A 39 11.01 10.11 -5.39
CA GLY A 39 12.18 9.82 -6.23
C GLY A 39 12.42 8.33 -6.45
N GLY A 40 11.36 7.51 -6.42
CA GLY A 40 11.48 6.06 -6.56
C GLY A 40 12.08 5.35 -5.33
N ARG A 41 12.08 6.02 -4.17
CA ARG A 41 12.51 5.41 -2.90
C ARG A 41 11.43 4.49 -2.34
N TYR A 42 11.84 3.53 -1.51
CA TYR A 42 10.93 2.61 -0.82
C TYR A 42 10.31 3.23 0.44
N ASP A 43 10.93 4.27 0.97
CA ASP A 43 10.43 5.10 2.06
C ASP A 43 9.99 6.46 1.53
N CYS A 44 8.85 6.95 2.01
CA CYS A 44 8.34 8.25 1.61
C CYS A 44 7.86 9.08 2.81
N PRO A 45 8.26 10.36 2.93
CA PRO A 45 7.67 11.27 3.90
C PRO A 45 6.16 11.36 3.75
N CYS A 46 5.42 11.33 4.87
CA CYS A 46 3.96 11.31 4.86
C CYS A 46 3.33 12.44 4.02
N ASP A 47 3.86 13.66 4.12
CA ASP A 47 3.30 14.83 3.44
C ASP A 47 3.54 14.83 1.93
N GLN A 48 4.69 14.33 1.49
CA GLN A 48 4.96 14.12 0.05
C GLN A 48 4.02 13.07 -0.52
N PHE A 49 3.82 11.96 0.20
CA PHE A 49 2.88 10.92 -0.22
C PHE A 49 1.45 11.44 -0.32
N LYS A 50 0.96 12.17 0.69
CA LYS A 50 -0.38 12.79 0.68
C LYS A 50 -0.56 13.74 -0.50
N SER A 51 0.42 14.62 -0.73
CA SER A 51 0.37 15.61 -1.82
C SER A 51 0.30 14.92 -3.18
N PHE A 52 1.07 13.85 -3.37
CA PHE A 52 1.03 13.04 -4.59
C PHE A 52 -0.35 12.41 -4.82
N ILE A 53 -0.92 11.75 -3.80
CA ILE A 53 -2.25 11.14 -3.92
C ILE A 53 -3.30 12.21 -4.24
N ALA A 54 -3.29 13.35 -3.55
CA ALA A 54 -4.23 14.44 -3.80
C ALA A 54 -4.17 14.98 -5.24
N ALA A 55 -2.97 15.01 -5.83
CA ALA A 55 -2.79 15.45 -7.22
C ALA A 55 -3.24 14.42 -8.28
N HIS A 56 -3.26 13.12 -7.94
CA HIS A 56 -3.57 12.04 -8.89
C HIS A 56 -4.99 11.48 -8.75
N VAL A 57 -5.63 11.68 -7.60
CA VAL A 57 -7.00 11.23 -7.38
C VAL A 57 -7.98 12.27 -7.94
N ARG A 58 -8.87 11.80 -8.80
CA ARG A 58 -9.99 12.59 -9.33
C ARG A 58 -10.97 12.91 -8.19
N GLN A 59 -11.10 14.19 -7.87
CA GLN A 59 -11.85 14.68 -6.71
C GLN A 59 -13.36 14.38 -6.80
N ASP A 60 -13.89 14.26 -8.02
CA ASP A 60 -15.27 13.90 -8.35
C ASP A 60 -15.65 12.45 -7.97
N TYR A 61 -14.68 11.58 -7.67
CA TYR A 61 -14.92 10.18 -7.25
C TYR A 61 -14.62 9.93 -5.77
N LEU A 62 -14.37 10.98 -4.99
CA LEU A 62 -14.14 10.84 -3.57
C LEU A 62 -15.46 10.52 -2.87
N VAL A 63 -15.62 9.25 -2.48
CA VAL A 63 -16.71 8.83 -1.59
C VAL A 63 -16.41 9.38 -0.20
N THR A 64 -17.16 10.39 0.23
CA THR A 64 -17.09 10.91 1.59
C THR A 64 -17.92 10.01 2.51
N ALA A 65 -17.40 9.70 3.70
CA ALA A 65 -18.14 8.92 4.68
C ALA A 65 -19.44 9.65 5.05
N PRO A 66 -20.57 8.93 5.23
CA PRO A 66 -21.82 9.56 5.63
C PRO A 66 -21.65 10.26 6.97
N THR A 67 -22.00 11.55 7.01
CA THR A 67 -21.98 12.35 8.22
C THR A 67 -23.08 11.83 9.13
N THR A 68 -22.72 11.05 10.15
CA THR A 68 -23.65 10.70 11.23
C THR A 68 -23.92 11.99 12.00
N ARG A 69 -25.15 12.51 11.87
CA ARG A 69 -25.69 13.58 12.72
C ARG A 69 -26.28 12.98 13.98
#